data_AF-A0A2T2UKX2-F1
#
_entry.id   AF-A0A2T2UKX2-F1
#
_cell.length_a   1.000
_cell.length_b   1.000
_cell.length_c   1.000
_cell.angle_alpha   90.00
_cell.angle_beta   90.00
_cell.angle_gamma   90.00
#
_symmetry.space_group_name_H-M   'P 1'
#
loop_
_entity.id
_entity.type
_entity.pdbx_description
1 polymer ?
#
loop_
_entity_poly.entity_id
_entity_poly.type
_entity_poly.pdbx_seq_one_letter_code
_entity_poly.pdbx_strand_id
1 'polypeptide(L)'
;CWAFARALRTETDWLRALWTHRARIRDRPTLLCWGMADPAFGTEACLRRWQRLFPNTEIRRYPRVGHYVPEEKGRALVAPVRQFLRGAPA
;
A
#
# COMPACT_ATOMS: atom_id res chain seq x y z
N CYS A 1 13.57 19.78 13.07
CA CYS A 1 13.43 18.78 11.99
C CYS A 1 11.95 18.47 11.76
N TRP A 2 11.32 19.11 10.75
CA TRP A 2 9.90 18.89 10.37
C TRP A 2 9.72 18.83 8.85
N ALA A 3 10.81 18.61 8.11
CA ALA A 3 10.82 18.70 6.65
C ALA A 3 9.79 17.76 6.00
N PHE A 4 9.71 16.51 6.48
CA PHE A 4 8.75 15.52 5.98
C PHE A 4 7.29 15.95 6.21
N ALA A 5 6.93 16.33 7.44
CA ALA A 5 5.57 16.79 7.76
C ALA A 5 5.18 18.05 6.99
N ARG A 6 6.12 18.97 6.77
CA ARG A 6 5.91 20.16 5.94
C ARG A 6 5.67 19.78 4.48
N ALA A 7 6.52 18.92 3.91
CA ALA A 7 6.38 18.45 2.54
C ALA A 7 5.03 17.74 2.29
N LEU A 8 4.57 16.91 3.23
CA LEU A 8 3.23 16.28 3.14
C LEU A 8 2.08 17.28 2.98
N ARG A 9 2.23 18.49 3.55
CA ARG A 9 1.23 19.56 3.43
C ARG A 9 1.42 20.41 2.17
N THR A 10 2.66 20.71 1.81
CA THR A 10 2.98 21.69 0.75
C THR A 10 3.05 21.08 -0.65
N GLU A 11 3.37 19.79 -0.77
CA GLU A 11 3.57 19.12 -2.07
C GLU A 11 2.28 18.51 -2.66
N THR A 12 1.11 19.02 -2.27
CA THR A 12 -0.18 18.46 -2.70
C THR A 12 -0.31 18.42 -4.22
N ASP A 13 0.12 19.48 -4.93
CA ASP A 13 0.00 19.55 -6.38
C ASP A 13 0.92 18.55 -7.08
N TRP A 14 2.14 18.38 -6.57
CA TRP A 14 3.07 17.38 -7.08
C TRP A 14 2.57 15.95 -6.84
N LEU A 15 2.05 15.64 -5.65
CA LEU A 15 1.46 14.32 -5.35
C LEU A 15 0.24 14.03 -6.24
N ARG A 16 -0.59 15.04 -6.53
CA ARG A 16 -1.72 14.93 -7.46
C ARG A 16 -1.25 14.69 -8.89
N ALA A 17 -0.21 15.40 -9.34
CA ALA A 17 0.39 15.20 -10.66
C ALA A 17 0.92 13.77 -10.80
N LEU A 18 1.66 13.24 -9.81
CA LEU A 18 2.10 11.84 -9.80
C LEU A 18 0.93 10.85 -9.94
N TRP A 19 -0.17 11.10 -9.23
CA TRP A 19 -1.36 10.24 -9.31
C TRP A 19 -1.93 10.16 -10.73
N THR A 20 -1.77 11.19 -11.57
CA THR A 20 -2.25 11.16 -12.98
C THR A 20 -1.54 10.08 -13.80
N HIS A 21 -0.31 9.71 -13.45
CA HIS A 21 0.51 8.73 -14.17
C HIS A 21 0.29 7.27 -13.75
N ARG A 22 -0.60 7.00 -12.80
CA ARG A 22 -0.86 5.66 -12.22
C ARG A 22 -1.20 4.57 -13.25
N ALA A 23 -1.76 4.92 -14.42
CA ALA A 23 -2.05 3.93 -15.46
C ALA A 23 -0.79 3.17 -15.92
N ARG A 24 0.39 3.80 -15.83
CA ARG A 24 1.69 3.19 -16.18
C ARG A 24 2.08 2.01 -15.27
N ILE A 25 1.44 1.88 -14.11
CA ILE A 25 1.69 0.79 -13.16
C ILE A 25 0.55 -0.23 -13.09
N ARG A 26 -0.57 0.02 -13.77
CA ARG A 26 -1.79 -0.79 -13.68
C ARG A 26 -1.53 -2.28 -13.88
N ASP A 27 -0.75 -2.64 -14.89
CA ASP A 27 -0.62 -4.04 -15.33
C ASP A 27 0.48 -4.80 -14.57
N ARG A 28 1.07 -4.20 -13.52
CA ARG A 28 2.05 -4.88 -12.66
C ARG A 28 1.33 -5.84 -11.70
N PRO A 29 1.79 -7.10 -11.55
CA PRO A 29 1.40 -7.94 -10.44
C PRO A 29 1.60 -7.17 -9.13
N THR A 30 0.62 -7.21 -8.23
CA THR A 30 0.64 -6.39 -7.01
C THR A 30 0.20 -7.20 -5.81
N LEU A 31 0.94 -7.06 -4.69
CA LEU A 31 0.54 -7.52 -3.37
C LEU A 31 0.27 -6.30 -2.48
N LEU A 32 -0.94 -6.18 -1.97
CA LEU A 32 -1.32 -5.14 -1.01
C LEU A 32 -1.39 -5.74 0.40
N CYS A 33 -0.35 -5.49 1.20
CA CYS A 33 -0.32 -5.78 2.64
C CYS A 33 -0.81 -4.56 3.42
N TRP A 34 -2.03 -4.63 3.97
CA TRP A 34 -2.76 -3.45 4.46
C TRP A 34 -3.05 -3.51 5.96
N GLY A 35 -2.55 -2.53 6.71
CA GLY A 35 -2.88 -2.33 8.11
C GLY A 35 -4.24 -1.63 8.25
N MET A 36 -5.24 -2.32 8.78
CA MET A 36 -6.59 -1.75 8.92
C MET A 36 -6.73 -0.85 10.15
N ALA A 37 -5.77 -0.89 11.07
CA ALA A 37 -5.72 0.00 12.23
C ALA A 37 -4.92 1.28 11.95
N ASP A 38 -4.46 1.49 10.70
CA ASP A 38 -3.77 2.72 10.29
C ASP A 38 -4.75 3.92 10.33
N PRO A 39 -4.49 4.96 11.14
CA PRO A 39 -5.37 6.13 11.24
C PRO A 39 -5.40 7.00 9.97
N ALA A 40 -4.39 6.90 9.10
CA ALA A 40 -4.29 7.68 7.87
C ALA A 40 -4.92 6.95 6.68
N PHE A 41 -4.67 5.64 6.54
CA PHE A 41 -5.01 4.88 5.32
C PHE A 41 -5.77 3.56 5.56
N GLY A 42 -6.06 3.20 6.80
CA GLY A 42 -6.63 1.90 7.18
C GLY A 42 -8.09 1.68 6.77
N THR A 43 -8.71 2.63 6.07
CA THR A 43 -10.10 2.49 5.63
C THR A 43 -10.23 1.58 4.41
N GLU A 44 -11.33 0.84 4.34
CA GLU A 44 -11.67 0.04 3.15
C GLU A 44 -11.83 0.91 1.89
N ALA A 45 -12.20 2.19 2.03
CA ALA A 45 -12.28 3.10 0.90
C ALA A 45 -10.91 3.36 0.25
N CYS A 46 -9.87 3.56 1.08
CA CYS A 46 -8.49 3.70 0.62
C CYS A 46 -7.99 2.43 -0.05
N LEU A 47 -8.19 1.27 0.58
CA LEU A 47 -7.79 -0.02 0.02
C LEU A 47 -8.49 -0.30 -1.33
N ARG A 48 -9.80 -0.07 -1.42
CA ARG A 48 -10.55 -0.25 -2.68
C ARG A 48 -10.06 0.67 -3.81
N ARG A 49 -9.53 1.85 -3.51
CA ARG A 49 -8.94 2.74 -4.53
C ARG A 49 -7.73 2.08 -5.20
N TRP A 50 -6.88 1.43 -4.42
CA TRP A 50 -5.72 0.69 -4.93
C TRP A 50 -6.13 -0.62 -5.59
N GLN A 51 -7.06 -1.37 -5.02
CA GLN A 51 -7.61 -2.59 -5.64
C GLN A 51 -8.20 -2.31 -7.03
N ARG A 52 -8.93 -1.21 -7.22
CA ARG A 52 -9.45 -0.83 -8.54
C ARG A 52 -8.36 -0.44 -9.55
N LEU A 53 -7.19 0.00 -9.07
CA LEU A 53 -6.07 0.36 -9.94
C LEU A 53 -5.35 -0.87 -10.47
N PHE A 54 -5.30 -1.98 -9.74
CA PHE A 54 -4.52 -3.16 -10.11
C PHE A 54 -5.45 -4.35 -10.37
N PRO A 55 -5.61 -4.80 -11.63
CA PRO A 55 -6.51 -5.91 -11.96
C PRO A 55 -6.03 -7.25 -11.38
N ASN A 56 -4.71 -7.42 -11.21
CA ASN A 56 -4.08 -8.64 -10.69
C ASN A 56 -3.47 -8.38 -9.30
N THR A 57 -4.33 -8.06 -8.34
CA THR A 57 -3.93 -7.73 -6.97
C THR A 57 -4.24 -8.88 -5.99
N GLU A 58 -3.24 -9.31 -5.22
CA GLU A 58 -3.44 -10.08 -3.99
C GLU A 58 -3.58 -9.10 -2.81
N ILE A 59 -4.59 -9.30 -1.95
CA ILE A 59 -4.83 -8.42 -0.81
C ILE A 59 -4.71 -9.20 0.49
N ARG A 60 -3.84 -8.74 1.39
CA ARG A 60 -3.77 -9.21 2.77
C ARG A 60 -4.13 -8.08 3.72
N ARG A 61 -5.25 -8.24 4.41
CA ARG A 61 -5.75 -7.30 5.42
C ARG A 61 -5.26 -7.72 6.80
N TYR A 62 -4.80 -6.76 7.58
CA TYR A 62 -4.34 -6.97 8.95
C TYR A 62 -5.14 -6.09 9.91
N PRO A 63 -6.20 -6.64 10.57
CA PRO A 63 -7.13 -5.88 11.39
C PRO A 63 -6.51 -5.05 12.52
N ARG A 64 -5.36 -5.51 13.06
CA ARG A 64 -4.70 -4.94 14.24
C ARG A 64 -3.35 -4.28 13.95
N VAL A 65 -3.01 -4.11 12.67
CA VAL A 65 -1.75 -3.49 12.24
C VAL A 65 -2.02 -2.07 11.79
N GLY A 66 -1.19 -1.14 12.25
CA GLY A 66 -1.22 0.27 11.93
C GLY A 66 -0.47 0.61 10.65
N HIS A 67 0.19 1.77 10.67
CA HIS A 67 0.79 2.40 9.50
C HIS A 67 2.05 1.67 9.00
N TYR A 68 2.82 1.07 9.90
CA TYR A 68 4.15 0.53 9.62
C TYR A 68 4.10 -0.99 9.53
N VAL A 69 3.39 -1.49 8.50
CA VAL A 69 3.14 -2.93 8.30
C VAL A 69 4.42 -3.78 8.37
N PRO A 70 5.56 -3.40 7.72
CA PRO A 70 6.81 -4.15 7.83
C PRO A 70 7.34 -4.26 9.27
N GLU A 71 7.30 -3.18 10.02
CA GLU A 71 7.79 -3.09 11.40
C GLU A 71 6.88 -3.86 12.36
N GLU A 72 5.56 -3.73 12.21
CA GLU A 72 4.57 -4.35 13.10
C GLU A 72 4.37 -5.84 12.83
N LYS A 73 4.43 -6.27 11.56
CA LYS A 73 4.37 -7.70 11.20
C LYS A 73 5.73 -8.38 11.36
N GLY A 74 6.83 -7.63 11.22
CA GLY A 74 8.18 -8.14 11.24
C GLY A 74 8.36 -9.35 10.33
N ARG A 75 8.94 -10.42 10.89
CA ARG A 75 9.23 -11.67 10.15
C ARG A 75 7.99 -12.33 9.54
N ALA A 76 6.80 -12.11 10.10
CA ALA A 76 5.57 -12.70 9.56
C ALA A 76 5.18 -12.14 8.18
N LEU A 77 5.75 -11.00 7.76
CA LEU A 77 5.52 -10.44 6.42
C LEU A 77 6.36 -11.14 5.34
N VAL A 78 7.44 -11.82 5.71
CA VAL A 78 8.41 -12.41 4.77
C VAL A 78 7.79 -13.51 3.91
N ALA A 79 6.99 -14.39 4.51
CA ALA A 79 6.38 -15.51 3.78
C ALA A 79 5.40 -15.04 2.69
N PRO A 80 4.42 -14.16 2.97
CA PRO A 80 3.58 -13.55 1.95
C PRO A 80 4.35 -12.90 0.79
N VAL A 81 5.36 -12.09 1.11
CA VAL A 81 6.17 -11.40 0.10
C VAL A 81 6.95 -12.40 -0.76
N ARG A 82 7.56 -13.42 -0.16
CA ARG A 82 8.28 -14.47 -0.90
C ARG A 82 7.37 -15.32 -1.77
N GLN A 83 6.15 -15.62 -1.32
CA GLN A 83 5.17 -16.35 -2.12
C GLN A 83 4.80 -15.56 -3.37
N PHE A 84 4.44 -14.28 -3.18
CA PHE A 84 4.11 -13.37 -4.26
C PHE A 84 5.25 -13.23 -5.29
N LEU A 85 6.50 -13.04 -4.83
CA LEU A 85 7.65 -12.91 -5.74
C LEU A 85 7.98 -14.18 -6.55
N ARG A 86 7.57 -15.37 -6.07
CA ARG A 86 7.75 -16.63 -6.80
C ARG A 86 6.66 -16.88 -7.84
N GLY A 87 5.65 -16.02 -7.94
CA GLY A 87 4.49 -16.24 -8.82
C GLY A 87 3.64 -17.45 -8.42
N ALA A 88 3.85 -17.98 -7.20
CA ALA A 88 3.05 -19.09 -6.70
C ALA A 88 1.70 -18.53 -6.22
N PRO A 89 0.55 -19.13 -6.58
CA PRO A 89 -0.73 -18.71 -6.03
C PRO A 89 -0.70 -18.79 -4.49
N ALA A 90 -1.41 -17.85 -3.86
CA ALA A 90 -1.64 -17.76 -2.41
C ALA A 90 -2.19 -19.07 -1.84
#